data_AF-A0A955KWY2-F1
#
_entry.id   AF-A0A955KWY2-F1
#
_cell.length_a   1.000
_cell.length_b   1.000
_cell.length_c   1.000
_cell.angle_alpha   90.00
_cell.angle_beta   90.00
_cell.angle_gamma   90.00
#
_symmetry.space_group_name_H-M   'P 1'
#
loop_
_entity.id
_entity.type
_entity.pdbx_description
1 polymer ?
#
loop_
_entity_poly.entity_id
_entity_poly.type
_entity_poly.pdbx_seq_one_letter_code
_entity_poly.pdbx_strand_id
1 'polypeptide(L)'
;MFFLVISKNFGVLFGRGGSIPGIRSIGTYTLAILSLLSVCLFWKEPILLAGVLLLLSIIMIGIGRDQIGLRLYLWITCGIAGSVAEFLAIQAGAWQYTDHAKSVPIWLPLLRGIAAIFIQQHSKGARRLPKVTIK
;
A
#
# COMPACT_ATOMS: atom_id res chain seq x y z
N MET A 1 -1.81 -34.52 20.55
CA MET A 1 -1.35 -33.34 21.33
C MET A 1 0.15 -33.34 21.66
N PHE A 2 1.00 -34.14 20.98
CA PHE A 2 2.46 -34.15 21.17
C PHE A 2 3.27 -33.59 19.99
N PHE A 3 2.63 -33.31 18.84
CA PHE A 3 3.30 -32.75 17.65
C PHE A 3 3.39 -31.21 17.64
N LEU A 4 2.87 -30.54 18.66
CA LEU A 4 2.79 -29.08 18.74
C LEU A 4 3.98 -28.42 19.48
N VAL A 5 4.91 -29.22 20.02
CA VAL A 5 6.03 -28.72 20.85
C VAL A 5 7.35 -28.60 20.08
N ILE A 6 7.53 -29.28 18.95
CA ILE A 6 8.80 -29.24 18.19
C ILE A 6 8.91 -28.02 17.24
N SER A 7 7.82 -27.29 16.97
CA SER A 7 7.87 -26.13 16.05
C SER A 7 8.41 -24.84 16.68
N LYS A 8 8.45 -24.72 18.02
CA LYS A 8 8.79 -23.44 18.68
C LYS A 8 10.28 -23.15 18.85
N ASN A 9 11.17 -24.14 18.68
CA ASN A 9 12.60 -23.98 18.97
C ASN A 9 13.52 -23.88 17.74
N PHE A 10 12.98 -23.98 16.52
CA PHE A 10 13.77 -23.74 15.30
C PHE A 10 13.74 -22.28 14.83
N GLY A 11 13.14 -21.38 15.62
CA GLY A 11 13.00 -19.96 15.31
C GLY A 11 14.06 -19.03 15.92
N VAL A 12 15.08 -19.58 16.60
CA VAL A 12 16.02 -18.77 17.42
C VAL A 12 17.46 -18.77 16.89
N LEU A 13 17.79 -19.55 15.84
CA LEU A 13 19.18 -19.79 15.43
C LEU A 13 19.61 -19.27 14.03
N PHE A 14 18.71 -18.65 13.27
CA PHE A 14 19.07 -17.81 12.11
C PHE A 14 18.53 -16.40 12.41
N GLY A 15 19.28 -15.41 12.83
CA GLY A 15 20.59 -15.04 12.32
C GLY A 15 20.48 -13.58 11.87
N ARG A 16 20.99 -12.69 12.72
CA ARG A 16 21.29 -11.25 12.53
C ARG A 16 21.50 -10.82 11.08
N GLY A 17 20.97 -9.65 10.73
CA GLY A 17 21.46 -8.85 9.60
C GLY A 17 20.43 -7.79 9.21
N GLY A 18 20.85 -6.52 9.09
CA GLY A 18 20.04 -5.48 8.46
C GLY A 18 19.50 -6.02 7.15
N SER A 19 18.19 -6.26 7.09
CA SER A 19 17.61 -7.07 6.02
C SER A 19 17.73 -6.30 4.72
N ILE A 20 18.59 -6.78 3.82
CA ILE A 20 18.45 -6.53 2.39
C ILE A 20 16.96 -6.77 2.08
N PRO A 21 16.25 -5.80 1.50
CA PRO A 21 14.85 -5.99 1.16
C PRO A 21 14.76 -7.25 0.31
N GLY A 22 14.10 -8.30 0.83
CA GLY A 22 13.90 -9.52 0.06
C GLY A 22 13.22 -9.17 -1.27
N ILE A 23 13.37 -10.01 -2.30
CA ILE A 23 12.92 -9.71 -3.67
C ILE A 23 11.47 -9.20 -3.77
N ARG A 24 10.61 -9.62 -2.84
CA ARG A 24 9.23 -9.15 -2.67
C ARG A 24 9.13 -7.67 -2.28
N SER A 25 9.97 -7.22 -1.35
CA SER A 25 10.02 -5.83 -0.90
C SER A 25 10.51 -4.92 -2.03
N ILE A 26 11.56 -5.31 -2.75
CA ILE A 26 12.03 -4.58 -3.94
C ILE A 26 10.90 -4.41 -4.96
N GLY A 27 10.19 -5.50 -5.29
CA GLY A 27 9.05 -5.43 -6.22
C GLY A 27 7.97 -4.45 -5.78
N THR A 28 7.68 -4.38 -4.48
CA THR A 28 6.64 -3.46 -3.95
C THR A 28 7.07 -2.00 -3.97
N TYR A 29 8.35 -1.70 -3.73
CA TYR A 29 8.90 -0.36 -3.91
C TYR A 29 8.86 0.08 -5.37
N THR A 30 9.28 -0.80 -6.28
CA THR A 30 9.26 -0.52 -7.72
C THR A 30 7.83 -0.20 -8.20
N LEU A 31 6.83 -0.99 -7.79
CA LEU A 31 5.44 -0.74 -8.14
C LEU A 31 4.90 0.57 -7.53
N ALA A 32 5.28 0.90 -6.29
CA ALA A 32 4.89 2.15 -5.66
C ALA A 32 5.47 3.35 -6.43
N ILE A 33 6.76 3.31 -6.79
CA ILE A 33 7.40 4.36 -7.60
C ILE A 33 6.75 4.47 -8.98
N LEU A 34 6.52 3.34 -9.67
CA LEU A 34 5.84 3.32 -10.97
C LEU A 34 4.43 3.90 -10.90
N SER A 35 3.70 3.67 -9.80
CA SER A 35 2.36 4.25 -9.61
C SER A 35 2.41 5.77 -9.52
N LEU A 36 3.40 6.34 -8.82
CA LEU A 36 3.59 7.78 -8.73
C LEU A 36 4.02 8.39 -10.06
N LEU A 37 4.97 7.74 -10.76
CA LEU A 37 5.40 8.17 -12.09
C LEU A 37 4.24 8.16 -13.09
N SER A 38 3.37 7.16 -13.00
CA SER A 38 2.18 7.06 -13.85
C SER A 38 1.23 8.24 -13.61
N VAL A 39 1.01 8.64 -12.36
CA VAL A 39 0.22 9.83 -12.04
C VAL A 39 0.86 11.09 -12.64
N CYS A 40 2.16 11.29 -12.46
CA CYS A 40 2.86 12.46 -13.01
C CYS A 40 2.79 12.53 -14.54
N LEU A 41 2.81 11.40 -15.24
CA LEU A 41 2.81 11.34 -16.70
C LEU A 41 1.41 11.36 -17.32
N PHE A 42 0.44 10.70 -16.70
CA PHE A 42 -0.87 10.44 -17.29
C PHE A 42 -2.03 11.13 -16.57
N TRP A 43 -1.79 12.10 -15.66
CA TRP A 43 -2.87 12.79 -14.94
C TRP A 43 -3.89 13.49 -15.86
N LYS A 44 -3.47 13.90 -17.08
CA LYS A 44 -4.35 14.50 -18.09
C LYS A 44 -5.30 13.49 -18.74
N GLU A 45 -4.96 12.21 -18.72
CA GLU A 45 -5.72 11.12 -19.33
C GLU A 45 -6.27 10.19 -18.23
N PRO A 46 -7.33 10.61 -17.50
CA PRO A 46 -7.74 9.98 -16.26
C PRO A 46 -8.18 8.52 -16.40
N ILE A 47 -8.75 8.15 -17.55
CA ILE A 47 -9.22 6.79 -17.85
C ILE A 47 -8.01 5.87 -18.08
N LEU A 48 -7.03 6.32 -18.88
CA LEU A 48 -5.79 5.58 -19.12
C LEU A 48 -5.02 5.39 -17.81
N LEU A 49 -4.88 6.45 -17.02
CA LEU A 49 -4.23 6.41 -15.72
C LEU A 49 -4.93 5.43 -14.77
N ALA A 50 -6.27 5.44 -14.72
CA ALA A 50 -7.03 4.51 -13.90
C ALA A 50 -6.77 3.04 -14.31
N GLY A 51 -6.73 2.75 -15.62
CA GLY A 51 -6.39 1.42 -16.13
C GLY A 51 -4.99 0.97 -15.72
N VAL A 52 -4.00 1.86 -15.84
CA VAL A 52 -2.61 1.58 -15.44
C VAL A 52 -2.51 1.33 -13.93
N LEU A 53 -3.12 2.18 -13.10
CA LEU A 53 -3.10 2.00 -11.65
C LEU A 53 -3.85 0.74 -11.21
N LEU A 54 -4.96 0.39 -11.88
CA LEU A 54 -5.67 -0.85 -11.61
C LEU A 54 -4.76 -2.05 -11.89
N LEU A 55 -4.07 -2.07 -13.05
CA LEU A 55 -3.12 -3.13 -13.38
C LEU A 55 -2.00 -3.24 -12.33
N LEU A 56 -1.38 -2.12 -11.96
CA LEU A 56 -0.34 -2.08 -10.93
C LEU A 56 -0.84 -2.59 -9.57
N SER A 57 -2.07 -2.24 -9.20
CA SER A 57 -2.69 -2.69 -7.95
C SER A 57 -2.92 -4.20 -7.92
N ILE A 58 -3.38 -4.79 -9.04
CA ILE A 58 -3.58 -6.25 -9.18
C ILE A 58 -2.24 -6.96 -9.00
N ILE A 59 -1.19 -6.48 -9.67
CA ILE A 59 0.16 -7.04 -9.55
C ILE A 59 0.62 -6.94 -8.09
N MET A 60 0.48 -5.77 -7.46
CA MET A 60 0.94 -5.54 -6.08
C MET A 60 0.20 -6.42 -5.05
N ILE A 61 -1.10 -6.61 -5.21
CA ILE A 61 -1.90 -7.52 -4.37
C ILE A 61 -1.39 -8.95 -4.53
N GLY A 62 -1.05 -9.36 -5.74
CA GLY A 62 -0.54 -10.70 -6.07
C GLY A 62 0.85 -11.04 -5.51
N ILE A 63 1.67 -10.05 -5.11
CA ILE A 63 3.04 -10.29 -4.60
C ILE A 63 3.02 -10.90 -3.19
N GLY A 64 2.86 -12.21 -3.08
CA GLY A 64 2.79 -12.92 -1.80
C GLY A 64 1.37 -13.37 -1.48
N ARG A 65 1.14 -14.68 -1.64
CA ARG A 65 -0.18 -15.31 -1.60
C ARG A 65 -0.81 -15.34 -0.21
N ASP A 66 -0.01 -15.22 0.84
CA ASP A 66 -0.42 -15.41 2.23
C ASP A 66 -1.26 -14.25 2.80
N GLN A 67 -1.33 -13.10 2.12
CA GLN A 67 -2.00 -11.89 2.62
C GLN A 67 -2.97 -11.25 1.61
N ILE A 68 -3.37 -11.97 0.56
CA ILE A 68 -4.21 -11.41 -0.52
C ILE A 68 -5.51 -10.83 0.05
N GLY A 69 -6.23 -11.57 0.91
CA GLY A 69 -7.50 -11.12 1.48
C GLY A 69 -7.38 -9.83 2.30
N LEU A 70 -6.35 -9.75 3.15
CA LEU A 70 -6.08 -8.55 3.95
C LEU A 70 -5.70 -7.35 3.06
N ARG A 71 -4.89 -7.58 2.02
CA ARG A 71 -4.47 -6.50 1.09
C ARG A 71 -5.64 -5.99 0.27
N LEU A 72 -6.49 -6.88 -0.23
CA LEU A 72 -7.69 -6.50 -0.95
C LEU A 72 -8.63 -5.70 -0.05
N TYR A 73 -8.84 -6.16 1.19
CA TYR A 73 -9.64 -5.43 2.18
C TYR A 73 -9.09 -4.02 2.42
N LEU A 74 -7.77 -3.87 2.65
CA LEU A 74 -7.14 -2.56 2.84
C LEU A 74 -7.22 -1.69 1.58
N TRP A 75 -7.03 -2.28 0.40
CA TRP A 75 -7.13 -1.57 -0.87
C TRP A 75 -8.52 -0.95 -1.07
N ILE A 76 -9.57 -1.73 -0.85
CA ILE A 76 -10.96 -1.28 -0.97
C ILE A 76 -11.27 -0.23 0.10
N THR A 77 -11.02 -0.55 1.37
CA THR A 77 -11.42 0.32 2.49
C THR A 77 -10.66 1.65 2.49
N CYS A 78 -9.34 1.64 2.31
CA CYS A 78 -8.56 2.88 2.26
C CYS A 78 -8.79 3.65 0.95
N GLY A 79 -8.97 2.96 -0.17
CA GLY A 79 -9.30 3.60 -1.45
C GLY A 79 -10.62 4.37 -1.38
N ILE A 80 -11.68 3.75 -0.86
CA ILE A 80 -12.99 4.38 -0.67
C ILE A 80 -12.93 5.45 0.41
N ALA A 81 -12.47 5.12 1.62
CA ALA A 81 -12.48 6.05 2.75
C ALA A 81 -11.64 7.31 2.46
N GLY A 82 -10.47 7.14 1.83
CA GLY A 82 -9.67 8.29 1.42
C GLY A 82 -10.42 9.14 0.38
N SER A 83 -11.04 8.53 -0.61
CA SER A 83 -11.77 9.26 -1.66
C SER A 83 -13.00 9.99 -1.14
N VAL A 84 -13.70 9.41 -0.17
CA VAL A 84 -14.78 10.09 0.56
C VAL A 84 -14.23 11.29 1.35
N ALA A 85 -13.12 11.11 2.07
CA ALA A 85 -12.48 12.22 2.79
C ALA A 85 -12.06 13.37 1.85
N GLU A 86 -11.51 13.04 0.68
CA GLU A 86 -11.16 14.02 -0.35
C GLU A 86 -12.38 14.75 -0.90
N PHE A 87 -13.45 14.01 -1.19
CA PHE A 87 -14.69 14.59 -1.66
C PHE A 87 -15.23 15.61 -0.64
N LEU A 88 -15.26 15.24 0.64
CA LEU A 88 -15.67 16.16 1.72
C LEU A 88 -14.76 17.40 1.81
N ALA A 89 -13.44 17.23 1.65
CA ALA A 89 -12.50 18.35 1.67
C ALA A 89 -12.71 19.34 0.51
N ILE A 90 -12.96 18.82 -0.71
CA ILE A 90 -13.29 19.64 -1.88
C ILE A 90 -14.61 20.37 -1.67
N GLN A 91 -15.63 19.69 -1.15
CA GLN A 91 -16.94 20.30 -0.86
C GLN A 91 -16.86 21.35 0.25
N ALA A 92 -15.98 21.18 1.22
CA ALA A 92 -15.67 22.17 2.24
C ALA A 92 -14.85 23.36 1.72
N GLY A 93 -14.38 23.32 0.47
CA GLY A 93 -13.60 24.38 -0.16
C GLY A 93 -12.13 24.41 0.29
N ALA A 94 -11.60 23.31 0.85
CA ALA A 94 -10.20 23.26 1.29
C ALA A 94 -9.21 23.37 0.11
N TRP A 95 -9.52 22.74 -1.03
CA TRP A 95 -8.81 22.88 -2.31
C TRP A 95 -9.68 22.38 -3.47
N GLN A 96 -9.21 22.58 -4.71
CA GLN A 96 -9.90 22.15 -5.93
C GLN A 96 -8.91 21.60 -6.97
N TYR A 97 -9.37 20.66 -7.80
CA TYR A 97 -8.63 20.15 -8.95
C TYR A 97 -8.87 21.02 -10.19
N THR A 98 -7.85 21.13 -11.06
CA THR A 98 -7.85 22.03 -12.22
C THR A 98 -8.82 21.65 -13.34
N ASP A 99 -8.91 20.36 -13.72
CA ASP A 99 -9.71 19.92 -14.90
C ASP A 99 -10.90 19.01 -14.56
N HIS A 100 -11.00 18.55 -13.31
CA HIS A 100 -12.12 17.72 -12.87
C HIS A 100 -13.06 18.53 -11.99
N ALA A 101 -14.08 19.09 -12.65
CA ALA A 101 -15.15 19.87 -12.06
C ALA A 101 -15.63 19.31 -10.71
N LYS A 102 -15.23 19.93 -9.60
CA LYS A 102 -15.71 19.70 -8.22
C LYS A 102 -15.76 18.23 -7.73
N SER A 103 -15.14 17.31 -8.46
CA SER A 103 -15.28 15.88 -8.23
C SER A 103 -13.91 15.22 -8.06
N VAL A 104 -13.86 14.19 -7.23
CA VAL A 104 -12.64 13.41 -7.02
C VAL A 104 -12.27 12.65 -8.29
N PRO A 105 -11.00 12.71 -8.75
CA PRO A 105 -10.57 11.97 -9.94
C PRO A 105 -10.75 10.45 -9.77
N ILE A 106 -11.25 9.78 -10.80
CA ILE A 106 -11.56 8.34 -10.77
C ILE A 106 -10.34 7.44 -10.48
N TRP A 107 -9.13 7.92 -10.76
CA TRP A 107 -7.89 7.22 -10.52
C TRP A 107 -7.38 7.33 -9.06
N LEU A 108 -7.88 8.29 -8.29
CA LEU A 108 -7.41 8.57 -6.93
C LEU A 108 -7.70 7.44 -5.91
N PRO A 109 -8.88 6.80 -5.91
CA PRO A 109 -9.13 5.63 -5.05
C PRO A 109 -8.11 4.51 -5.27
N LEU A 110 -7.71 4.27 -6.52
CA LEU A 110 -6.77 3.22 -6.90
C LEU A 110 -5.37 3.50 -6.35
N LEU A 111 -4.90 4.74 -6.50
CA LEU A 111 -3.61 5.18 -5.98
C LEU A 111 -3.54 5.04 -4.44
N ARG A 112 -4.61 5.43 -3.75
CA ARG A 112 -4.70 5.30 -2.28
C ARG A 112 -4.73 3.85 -1.82
N GLY A 113 -5.41 2.98 -2.57
CA GLY A 113 -5.39 1.55 -2.31
C GLY A 113 -3.96 0.97 -2.42
N ILE A 114 -3.19 1.36 -3.44
CA ILE A 114 -1.77 0.99 -3.59
C ILE A 114 -0.96 1.49 -2.38
N ALA A 115 -1.15 2.74 -1.97
CA ALA A 115 -0.46 3.31 -0.82
C ALA A 115 -0.79 2.56 0.49
N ALA A 116 -2.04 2.15 0.70
CA ALA A 116 -2.44 1.38 1.87
C ALA A 116 -1.74 0.02 1.94
N ILE A 117 -1.66 -0.70 0.82
CA ILE A 117 -0.93 -1.96 0.73
C ILE A 117 0.57 -1.73 1.02
N PHE A 118 1.15 -0.70 0.39
CA PHE A 118 2.56 -0.34 0.58
C PHE A 118 2.89 -0.08 2.05
N ILE A 119 2.09 0.75 2.72
CA ILE A 119 2.28 1.08 4.14
C ILE A 119 2.11 -0.16 5.01
N GLN A 120 1.10 -1.00 4.77
CA GLN A 120 0.87 -2.21 5.56
C GLN A 120 2.08 -3.15 5.54
N GLN A 121 2.67 -3.35 4.36
CA GLN A 121 3.82 -4.24 4.18
C GLN A 121 5.06 -3.75 4.94
N HIS A 122 5.24 -2.43 5.01
CA HIS A 122 6.40 -1.82 5.66
C HIS A 122 6.17 -1.51 7.16
N SER A 123 4.93 -1.39 7.62
CA SER A 123 4.60 -1.14 9.03
C SER A 123 5.03 -2.25 9.98
N LYS A 124 5.13 -3.49 9.48
CA LYS A 124 5.60 -4.64 10.28
C LYS A 124 7.07 -4.51 10.67
N GLY A 125 7.86 -3.74 9.92
CA GLY A 125 9.25 -3.42 10.25
C GLY A 125 9.38 -2.44 11.41
N ALA A 126 8.54 -1.40 11.45
CA ALA A 126 8.58 -0.36 12.49
C ALA A 126 8.23 -0.89 13.90
N ARG A 127 7.36 -1.90 13.99
CA ARG A 127 7.00 -2.56 15.27
C ARG A 127 8.13 -3.38 15.91
N ARG A 128 9.25 -3.59 15.21
CA ARG A 128 10.42 -4.33 15.73
C ARG A 128 11.50 -3.42 16.31
N LEU A 129 11.30 -2.10 16.32
CA LEU A 129 12.25 -1.19 16.96
C LEU A 129 12.22 -1.40 18.49
N PRO A 130 13.39 -1.49 19.14
CA PRO A 130 13.44 -1.61 20.60
C PRO A 130 12.75 -0.39 21.22
N LYS A 131 11.84 -0.63 22.18
CA LYS A 131 11.21 0.45 22.95
C LYS A 131 12.31 1.20 23.69
N VAL A 132 12.63 2.42 23.23
CA VAL A 132 13.51 3.32 23.96
C VAL A 132 12.77 3.71 25.23
N THR A 133 13.19 3.13 26.36
CA THR A 133 12.67 3.53 27.68
C THR A 133 13.46 4.76 28.08
N ILE A 134 12.86 5.95 27.97
CA ILE A 134 13.42 7.18 28.52
C ILE A 134 13.23 7.09 30.03
N LYS A 135 14.34 7.03 30.77
CA LYS A 135 14.36 7.07 32.23
C LYS A 135 14.31 8.50 32.72
#